data_AF-A0A7V9HLC9-F1
#
_entry.id   AF-A0A7V9HLC9-F1
#
_cell.length_a   1.000
_cell.length_b   1.000
_cell.length_c   1.000
_cell.angle_alpha   90.00
_cell.angle_beta   90.00
_cell.angle_gamma   90.00
#
_symmetry.space_group_name_H-M   'P 1'
#
loop_
_entity.id
_entity.type
_entity.pdbx_description
1 polymer ?
#
loop_
_entity_poly.entity_id
_entity_poly.type
_entity_poly.pdbx_seq_one_letter_code
_entity_poly.pdbx_strand_id
1 'polypeptide(L)'
;MTLLWLLILALLGNFTAAPAEVVPAPGAAPAANGHALTLTISNRACPVAYAGANYAQDCQEPIANMEFAITAPAAQAQTLTTDPTGAVTFADLPAATYEVTGGPPGEFVQNAITCRLTDGKTGAVPFFPRDNRAIGVTLTDTAVICHWFSVPEDLRGDG
;
A
#
# COMPACT_ATOMS: atom_id res chain seq x y z
N MET A 1 -58.20 -45.14 31.16
CA MET A 1 -56.87 -45.73 31.40
C MET A 1 -55.92 -45.22 30.31
N THR A 2 -55.38 -44.03 30.55
CA THR A 2 -54.42 -43.30 29.73
C THR A 2 -53.00 -43.75 30.12
N LEU A 3 -52.25 -44.37 29.20
CA LEU A 3 -50.83 -44.67 29.42
C LEU A 3 -49.95 -43.58 28.80
N LEU A 4 -49.09 -43.07 29.67
CA LEU A 4 -48.21 -41.91 29.60
C LEU A 4 -47.04 -42.12 28.62
N TRP A 5 -46.80 -41.11 27.77
CA TRP A 5 -45.55 -40.94 27.03
C TRP A 5 -44.39 -40.65 28.00
N LEU A 6 -43.29 -41.40 27.87
CA LEU A 6 -42.00 -41.07 28.52
C LEU A 6 -41.23 -40.09 27.63
N LEU A 7 -41.13 -38.83 28.09
CA LEU A 7 -40.27 -37.80 27.52
C LEU A 7 -38.79 -38.08 27.85
N ILE A 8 -37.96 -38.06 26.81
CA ILE A 8 -36.50 -38.01 26.88
C ILE A 8 -36.10 -36.56 27.15
N LEU A 9 -35.59 -36.25 28.35
CA LEU A 9 -34.93 -34.97 28.62
C LEU A 9 -33.44 -35.09 28.23
N ALA A 10 -33.08 -34.54 27.08
CA ALA A 10 -31.69 -34.25 26.74
C ALA A 10 -31.28 -32.91 27.39
N LEU A 11 -30.40 -32.94 28.39
CA LEU A 11 -29.73 -31.74 28.88
C LEU A 11 -28.72 -31.27 27.82
N LEU A 12 -29.11 -30.28 27.03
CA LEU A 12 -28.16 -29.48 26.25
C LEU A 12 -27.59 -28.39 27.17
N GLY A 13 -26.35 -28.60 27.63
CA GLY A 13 -25.57 -27.57 28.30
C GLY A 13 -25.25 -26.45 27.32
N ASN A 14 -25.71 -25.23 27.62
CA ASN A 14 -25.35 -24.03 26.88
C ASN A 14 -23.93 -23.60 27.29
N PHE A 15 -22.94 -23.94 26.47
CA PHE A 15 -21.63 -23.30 26.53
C PHE A 15 -21.73 -21.92 25.87
N THR A 16 -21.93 -20.88 26.67
CA THR A 16 -21.69 -19.50 26.23
C THR A 16 -20.18 -19.32 26.07
N ALA A 17 -19.69 -19.34 24.83
CA ALA A 17 -18.33 -18.92 24.53
C ALA A 17 -18.15 -17.45 24.92
N ALA A 18 -17.17 -17.16 25.78
CA ALA A 18 -16.73 -15.80 26.04
C ALA A 18 -16.21 -15.17 24.73
N PRO A 19 -16.41 -13.86 24.50
CA PRO A 19 -15.77 -13.20 23.37
C PRO A 19 -14.25 -13.27 23.56
N ALA A 20 -13.54 -13.75 22.55
CA ALA A 20 -12.09 -13.66 22.50
C ALA A 20 -11.71 -12.18 22.47
N GLU A 21 -11.15 -11.69 23.57
CA GLU A 21 -10.54 -10.37 23.61
C GLU A 21 -9.30 -10.42 22.71
N VAL A 22 -9.35 -9.64 21.62
CA VAL A 22 -8.23 -9.49 20.68
C VAL A 22 -7.09 -8.86 21.46
N VAL A 23 -6.07 -9.65 21.78
CA VAL A 23 -4.82 -9.12 22.35
C VAL A 23 -4.17 -8.25 21.26
N PRO A 24 -4.06 -6.93 21.43
CA PRO A 24 -3.41 -6.09 20.43
C PRO A 24 -1.94 -6.48 20.31
N ALA A 25 -1.45 -6.60 19.08
CA ALA A 25 -0.06 -6.89 18.80
C ALA A 25 0.85 -5.83 19.45
N PRO A 26 1.99 -6.22 20.06
CA PRO A 26 2.94 -5.26 20.62
C PRO A 26 3.55 -4.44 19.47
N GLY A 27 3.07 -3.21 19.28
CA GLY A 27 3.58 -2.30 18.24
C GLY A 27 2.58 -1.29 17.68
N ALA A 28 1.27 -1.45 17.93
CA ALA A 28 0.30 -0.43 17.54
C ALA A 28 0.42 0.77 18.49
N ALA A 29 1.22 1.77 18.09
CA ALA A 29 1.12 3.10 18.68
C ALA A 29 -0.35 3.56 18.59
N PRO A 30 -0.91 4.18 19.64
CA PRO A 30 -2.30 4.62 19.60
C PRO A 30 -2.47 5.61 18.46
N ALA A 31 -3.38 5.29 17.54
CA ALA A 31 -3.78 6.19 16.47
C ALA A 31 -4.17 7.54 17.09
N ALA A 32 -3.38 8.58 16.80
CA ALA A 32 -3.78 9.94 17.10
C ALA A 32 -5.14 10.17 16.44
N ASN A 33 -6.06 10.85 17.13
CA ASN A 33 -7.44 11.11 16.69
C ASN A 33 -7.51 11.98 15.42
N GLY A 34 -7.05 11.45 14.30
CA GLY A 34 -7.15 11.94 12.94
C GLY A 34 -7.63 10.78 12.06
N HIS A 35 -8.23 11.09 10.93
CA HIS A 35 -8.60 10.06 9.96
C HIS A 35 -7.37 9.20 9.65
N ALA A 36 -7.47 7.89 9.84
CA ALA A 36 -6.49 6.94 9.32
C ALA A 36 -6.50 7.03 7.79
N LEU A 37 -5.37 7.44 7.20
CA LEU A 37 -5.20 7.58 5.76
C LEU A 37 -4.42 6.40 5.21
N THR A 38 -4.55 6.20 3.91
CA THR A 38 -3.78 5.19 3.17
C THR A 38 -2.94 5.83 2.08
N LEU A 39 -1.74 5.26 1.90
CA LEU A 39 -0.89 5.50 0.74
C LEU A 39 -0.65 4.17 0.05
N THR A 40 -1.16 4.04 -1.17
CA THR A 40 -0.94 2.86 -2.00
C THR A 40 0.05 3.19 -3.10
N ILE A 41 1.01 2.31 -3.32
CA ILE A 41 1.97 2.39 -4.41
C ILE A 41 1.77 1.17 -5.29
N SER A 42 1.64 1.38 -6.59
CA SER A 42 1.70 0.31 -7.60
C SER A 42 2.98 0.46 -8.40
N ASN A 43 3.77 -0.60 -8.45
CA ASN A 43 5.04 -0.67 -9.15
C ASN A 43 4.89 -1.50 -10.43
N ARG A 44 5.29 -0.93 -11.56
CA ARG A 44 5.10 -1.53 -12.89
C ARG A 44 6.35 -1.41 -13.75
N ALA A 45 6.64 -2.43 -14.53
CA ALA A 45 7.70 -2.39 -15.53
C ALA A 45 7.16 -1.84 -16.86
N CYS A 46 7.94 -0.97 -17.49
CA CYS A 46 7.75 -0.51 -18.85
C CYS A 46 8.61 -1.34 -19.82
N PRO A 47 8.33 -1.28 -21.13
CA PRO A 47 9.27 -1.73 -22.15
C PRO A 47 10.66 -1.07 -21.97
N VAL A 48 11.71 -1.78 -22.39
CA VAL A 48 13.09 -1.24 -22.40
C VAL A 48 13.13 0.04 -23.24
N ALA A 49 13.82 1.06 -22.71
CA ALA A 49 13.97 2.38 -23.32
C ALA A 49 12.63 3.02 -23.75
N TYR A 50 11.56 2.75 -23.00
CA TYR A 50 10.24 3.32 -23.27
C TYR A 50 10.29 4.86 -23.24
N ALA A 51 9.92 5.46 -24.37
CA ALA A 51 9.91 6.92 -24.58
C ALA A 51 8.49 7.47 -24.85
N GLY A 52 7.44 6.69 -24.61
CA GLY A 52 6.06 7.12 -24.76
C GLY A 52 5.56 7.96 -23.58
N ALA A 53 4.31 8.44 -23.67
CA ALA A 53 3.70 9.28 -22.64
C ALA A 53 2.62 8.58 -21.80
N ASN A 54 2.11 7.42 -22.25
CA ASN A 54 0.95 6.75 -21.66
C ASN A 54 1.36 5.61 -20.73
N TYR A 55 2.18 5.91 -19.72
CA TYR A 55 2.74 4.93 -18.79
C TYR A 55 1.69 3.97 -18.19
N ALA A 56 0.52 4.48 -17.78
CA ALA A 56 -0.52 3.63 -17.18
C ALA A 56 -1.11 2.58 -18.14
N GLN A 57 -1.02 2.81 -19.45
CA GLN A 57 -1.47 1.87 -20.48
C GLN A 57 -0.34 0.98 -20.98
N ASP A 58 0.87 1.52 -21.10
CA ASP A 58 1.97 0.82 -21.76
C ASP A 58 2.84 0.02 -20.78
N CYS A 59 2.82 0.40 -19.49
CA CYS A 59 3.60 -0.25 -18.44
C CYS A 59 2.68 -1.04 -17.50
N GLN A 60 2.28 -2.25 -17.93
CA GLN A 60 1.28 -3.05 -17.22
C GLN A 60 1.87 -4.17 -16.35
N GLU A 61 3.12 -4.56 -16.58
CA GLU A 61 3.73 -5.71 -15.90
C GLU A 61 3.99 -5.40 -14.41
N PRO A 62 3.39 -6.12 -13.46
CA PRO A 62 3.60 -5.88 -12.03
C PRO A 62 5.00 -6.29 -11.58
N ILE A 63 5.63 -5.45 -10.76
CA ILE A 63 6.92 -5.77 -10.12
C ILE A 63 6.67 -6.15 -8.66
N ALA A 64 6.63 -7.45 -8.39
CA ALA A 64 6.53 -8.03 -7.06
C ALA A 64 7.89 -8.05 -6.33
N ASN A 65 7.87 -8.29 -5.01
CA ASN A 65 9.06 -8.42 -4.16
C ASN A 65 9.97 -7.18 -4.15
N MET A 66 9.41 -5.99 -4.41
CA MET A 66 10.14 -4.72 -4.39
C MET A 66 9.89 -3.97 -3.08
N GLU A 67 10.97 -3.56 -2.42
CA GLU A 67 10.88 -2.79 -1.19
C GLU A 67 10.51 -1.32 -1.46
N PHE A 68 9.58 -0.82 -0.66
CA PHE A 68 9.26 0.60 -0.53
C PHE A 68 9.28 0.97 0.95
N ALA A 69 9.81 2.15 1.25
CA ALA A 69 9.81 2.70 2.59
C ALA A 69 9.15 4.07 2.61
N ILE A 70 8.48 4.37 3.72
CA ILE A 70 7.97 5.72 4.02
C ILE A 70 8.55 6.21 5.33
N THR A 71 8.92 7.49 5.38
CA THR A 71 9.37 8.17 6.60
C THR A 71 8.60 9.45 6.77
N ALA A 72 8.03 9.67 7.96
CA ALA A 72 7.50 10.97 8.36
C ALA A 72 8.50 11.67 9.30
N PRO A 73 8.58 13.01 9.33
CA PRO A 73 9.59 13.75 10.11
C PRO A 73 9.69 13.40 11.60
N ALA A 74 8.61 12.90 12.21
CA ALA A 74 8.54 12.57 13.63
C ALA A 74 8.22 11.08 13.90
N ALA A 75 8.30 10.22 12.89
CA ALA A 75 7.94 8.80 13.01
C ALA A 75 9.06 7.88 12.55
N GLN A 76 9.02 6.63 13.03
CA GLN A 76 9.88 5.58 12.50
C GLN A 76 9.54 5.28 11.04
N ALA A 77 10.56 4.89 10.28
CA ALA A 77 10.36 4.42 8.92
C ALA A 77 9.50 3.14 8.92
N GLN A 78 8.56 3.07 7.99
CA GLN A 78 7.83 1.84 7.68
C GLN A 78 8.30 1.30 6.35
N THR A 79 8.56 0.00 6.27
CA THR A 79 9.04 -0.67 5.07
C THR A 79 8.10 -1.81 4.72
N LEU A 80 7.66 -1.85 3.47
CA LEU A 80 6.82 -2.91 2.92
C LEU A 80 7.37 -3.37 1.58
N THR A 81 7.01 -4.59 1.20
CA THR A 81 7.43 -5.21 -0.06
C THR A 81 6.23 -5.44 -0.95
N THR A 82 6.35 -5.13 -2.25
CA THR A 82 5.24 -5.30 -3.19
C THR A 82 4.77 -6.74 -3.28
N ASP A 83 3.46 -6.90 -3.28
CA ASP A 83 2.79 -8.18 -3.43
C ASP A 83 2.86 -8.70 -4.90
N PRO A 84 2.29 -9.88 -5.23
CA PRO A 84 2.27 -10.40 -6.60
C PRO A 84 1.55 -9.50 -7.62
N THR A 85 0.72 -8.55 -7.18
CA THR A 85 0.09 -7.54 -8.04
C THR A 85 0.97 -6.31 -8.24
N GLY A 86 2.18 -6.34 -7.68
CA GLY A 86 3.15 -5.25 -7.70
C GLY A 86 2.70 -4.06 -6.85
N ALA A 87 1.94 -4.26 -5.78
CA ALA A 87 1.42 -3.17 -4.95
C ALA A 87 1.87 -3.28 -3.49
N VAL A 88 2.00 -2.11 -2.84
CA VAL A 88 2.07 -1.98 -1.37
C VAL A 88 1.01 -0.98 -0.91
N THR A 89 0.46 -1.19 0.27
CA THR A 89 -0.43 -0.22 0.93
C THR A 89 0.04 0.02 2.34
N PHE A 90 0.44 1.25 2.63
CA PHE A 90 0.68 1.73 3.98
C PHE A 90 -0.66 2.25 4.52
N ALA A 91 -1.10 1.69 5.64
CA ALA A 91 -2.38 1.99 6.28
C ALA A 91 -2.17 2.71 7.62
N ASP A 92 -3.27 3.20 8.18
CA ASP A 92 -3.30 3.86 9.49
C ASP A 92 -2.33 5.04 9.61
N LEU A 93 -2.16 5.77 8.51
CA LEU A 93 -1.24 6.89 8.44
C LEU A 93 -1.92 8.17 8.95
N PRO A 94 -1.31 8.92 9.89
CA PRO A 94 -1.76 10.26 10.21
C PRO A 94 -1.55 11.22 9.03
N ALA A 95 -2.26 12.35 9.06
CA ALA A 95 -2.01 13.45 8.14
C ALA A 95 -0.60 14.02 8.37
N ALA A 96 0.26 13.91 7.36
CA ALA A 96 1.65 14.37 7.37
C ALA A 96 2.21 14.43 5.94
N THR A 97 3.42 14.96 5.79
CA THR A 97 4.21 14.76 4.58
C THR A 97 5.17 13.60 4.80
N TYR A 98 5.08 12.61 3.93
CA TYR A 98 5.89 11.41 3.91
C TYR A 98 6.95 11.52 2.82
N GLU A 99 8.18 11.16 3.15
CA GLU A 99 9.17 10.81 2.14
C GLU A 99 9.00 9.33 1.80
N VAL A 100 8.84 9.05 0.51
CA VAL A 100 8.68 7.70 -0.03
C VAL A 100 9.93 7.37 -0.81
N THR A 101 10.56 6.25 -0.50
CA THR A 101 11.71 5.72 -1.25
C THR A 101 11.42 4.29 -1.71
N GLY A 102 11.99 3.88 -2.84
CA GLY A 102 11.85 2.51 -3.32
C GLY A 102 12.12 2.31 -4.80
N GLY A 103 11.41 1.36 -5.39
CA GLY A 103 11.59 0.95 -6.79
C GLY A 103 12.86 0.11 -7.00
N PRO A 104 13.04 -0.47 -8.20
CA PRO A 104 14.17 -1.33 -8.51
C PRO A 104 15.52 -0.66 -8.20
N PRO A 105 16.46 -1.35 -7.53
CA PRO A 105 17.81 -0.85 -7.38
C PRO A 105 18.55 -0.90 -8.72
N GLY A 106 19.39 0.10 -8.98
CA GLY A 106 20.26 0.12 -10.15
C GLY A 106 20.28 1.48 -10.83
N GLU A 107 21.40 1.77 -11.48
CA GLU A 107 21.59 2.97 -12.30
C GLU A 107 20.97 2.84 -13.70
N PHE A 108 20.58 1.63 -14.10
CA PHE A 108 20.04 1.30 -15.42
C PHE A 108 18.50 1.26 -15.47
N VAL A 109 17.84 1.91 -14.52
CA VAL A 109 16.38 2.01 -14.47
C VAL A 109 15.99 3.45 -14.19
N GLN A 110 15.21 4.04 -15.08
CA GLN A 110 14.59 5.34 -14.87
C GLN A 110 13.16 5.14 -14.34
N ASN A 111 12.72 5.95 -13.40
CA ASN A 111 11.37 5.87 -12.85
C ASN A 111 10.54 7.09 -13.25
N ALA A 112 9.36 6.82 -13.79
CA ALA A 112 8.30 7.81 -13.92
C ALA A 112 7.28 7.59 -12.80
N ILE A 113 6.96 8.64 -12.05
CA ILE A 113 6.10 8.53 -10.88
C ILE A 113 4.94 9.52 -11.02
N THR A 114 3.73 9.07 -10.73
CA THR A 114 2.54 9.92 -10.69
C THR A 114 1.68 9.57 -9.50
N CYS A 115 1.23 10.58 -8.76
CA CYS A 115 0.38 10.40 -7.59
C CYS A 115 -0.93 11.17 -7.74
N ARG A 116 -2.02 10.59 -7.24
CA ARG A 116 -3.36 11.19 -7.28
C ARG A 116 -4.13 10.90 -5.99
N LEU A 117 -5.06 11.79 -5.66
CA LEU A 117 -6.02 11.54 -4.59
C LEU A 117 -7.04 10.49 -5.03
N THR A 118 -7.55 9.71 -4.07
CA THR A 118 -8.59 8.70 -4.33
C THR A 118 -9.99 9.29 -4.50
N ASP A 119 -10.19 10.55 -4.11
CA ASP A 119 -11.49 11.23 -4.21
C ASP A 119 -11.92 11.53 -5.65
N GLY A 120 -10.99 11.43 -6.61
CA GLY A 120 -11.22 11.71 -8.04
C GLY A 120 -11.57 13.17 -8.34
N LYS A 121 -11.52 14.07 -7.35
CA LYS A 121 -11.94 15.48 -7.44
C LYS A 121 -10.77 16.44 -7.50
N THR A 122 -9.61 16.04 -6.97
CA THR A 122 -8.39 16.83 -7.00
C THR A 122 -7.41 16.22 -8.01
N GLY A 123 -6.87 17.07 -8.89
CA GLY A 123 -5.79 16.71 -9.82
C GLY A 123 -4.53 16.23 -9.11
N ALA A 124 -3.50 15.88 -9.88
CA ALA A 124 -2.22 15.32 -9.39
C ALA A 124 -1.80 15.87 -8.03
N VAL A 125 -1.45 14.98 -7.09
CA VAL A 125 -0.93 15.38 -5.77
C VAL A 125 0.39 16.12 -6.02
N PRO A 126 0.66 17.27 -5.36
CA PRO A 126 1.97 17.89 -5.46
C PRO A 126 3.01 16.92 -4.89
N PHE A 127 3.80 16.31 -5.75
CA PHE A 127 4.96 15.51 -5.39
C PHE A 127 6.21 16.20 -5.90
N PHE A 128 7.23 16.24 -5.04
CA PHE A 128 8.53 16.78 -5.39
C PHE A 128 9.44 15.59 -5.64
N PRO A 129 9.83 15.31 -6.91
CA PRO A 129 10.88 14.34 -7.15
C PRO A 129 12.13 14.82 -6.40
N ARG A 130 12.65 13.98 -5.52
CA ARG A 130 13.91 14.22 -4.80
C ARG A 130 15.06 13.68 -5.64
N ASP A 131 14.86 12.47 -6.14
CA ASP A 131 15.72 11.77 -7.07
C ASP A 131 14.88 10.73 -7.84
N ASN A 132 15.54 9.90 -8.65
CA ASN A 132 14.90 8.85 -9.45
C ASN A 132 14.19 7.77 -8.62
N ARG A 133 14.39 7.70 -7.31
CA ARG A 133 13.86 6.67 -6.41
C ARG A 133 13.17 7.23 -5.17
N ALA A 134 12.90 8.54 -5.13
CA ALA A 134 12.33 9.19 -3.97
C ALA A 134 11.38 10.36 -4.32
N ILE A 135 10.25 10.41 -3.62
CA ILE A 135 9.26 11.50 -3.72
C ILE A 135 8.78 11.95 -2.34
N GLY A 136 8.33 13.19 -2.24
CA GLY A 136 7.51 13.65 -1.10
C GLY A 136 6.01 13.53 -1.42
N VAL A 137 5.23 12.95 -0.51
CA VAL A 137 3.76 12.82 -0.62
C VAL A 137 3.10 13.43 0.62
N THR A 138 2.19 14.38 0.44
CA THR A 138 1.42 14.98 1.53
C THR A 138 0.05 14.32 1.65
N LEU A 139 -0.25 13.76 2.82
CA LEU A 139 -1.55 13.25 3.23
C LEU A 139 -2.23 14.27 4.14
N THR A 140 -3.44 14.72 3.78
CA THR A 140 -4.21 15.71 4.56
C THR A 140 -5.45 15.09 5.17
N ASP A 141 -6.33 14.59 4.32
CA ASP A 141 -7.68 14.11 4.66
C ASP A 141 -8.19 13.06 3.67
N THR A 142 -7.44 12.80 2.60
CA THR A 142 -7.79 11.90 1.52
C THR A 142 -6.63 10.97 1.23
N ALA A 143 -6.94 9.71 0.94
CA ALA A 143 -5.94 8.72 0.58
C ALA A 143 -5.27 9.05 -0.77
N VAL A 144 -4.03 8.60 -0.92
CA VAL A 144 -3.22 8.80 -2.13
C VAL A 144 -2.91 7.46 -2.78
N ILE A 145 -3.00 7.42 -4.11
CA ILE A 145 -2.45 6.33 -4.92
C ILE A 145 -1.32 6.90 -5.78
N CYS A 146 -0.15 6.28 -5.69
CA CYS A 146 0.98 6.52 -6.56
C CYS A 146 1.17 5.34 -7.52
N HIS A 147 1.46 5.67 -8.77
CA HIS A 147 1.92 4.74 -9.78
C HIS A 147 3.40 5.01 -10.03
N TRP A 148 4.21 3.96 -9.89
CA TRP A 148 5.64 3.96 -10.03
C TRP A 148 6.01 3.08 -11.23
N PHE A 149 6.55 3.68 -12.27
CA PHE A 149 6.83 3.03 -13.54
C PHE A 149 8.34 2.93 -13.75
N SER A 150 8.87 1.72 -13.74
CA SER A 150 10.29 1.43 -13.96
C SER A 150 10.55 1.21 -15.45
N VAL A 151 11.35 2.08 -16.06
CA VAL A 151 11.81 2.00 -17.44
C VAL A 151 13.25 1.48 -17.45
N PRO A 152 13.49 0.23 -17.87
CA PRO A 152 14.85 -0.28 -18.02
C PRO A 152 15.57 0.46 -19.16
N GLU A 153 16.86 0.74 -18.99
CA GLU A 153 17.71 1.30 -20.05
C GLU A 153 18.06 0.24 -21.10
N ASP A 154 18.35 0.69 -22.34
CA ASP A 154 18.90 -0.18 -23.37
C ASP A 154 20.43 -0.23 -23.28
N LEU A 155 20.94 -1.31 -22.69
CA LEU A 155 22.38 -1.52 -22.50
C LEU A 155 23.06 -2.17 -23.70
N ARG A 156 22.38 -2.30 -24.84
CA ARG A 156 22.96 -2.94 -26.04
C ARG A 156 23.98 -2.05 -26.78
N GLY A 157 24.04 -0.75 -26.49
CA GLY A 157 25.16 0.10 -26.89
C GLY A 157 25.22 0.49 -28.37
N ASP A 158 24.07 0.63 -29.05
CA ASP A 158 24.02 0.97 -30.49
C ASP A 158 23.95 2.50 -30.74
N GLY A 159 24.85 3.27 -30.11
CA GLY A 159 25.01 4.72 -30.31
C GLY A 159 25.71 5.09 -31.61
#